data_AF-X6GFP1-F1
#
_entry.id   AF-X6GFP1-F1
#
_cell.length_a   1.000
_cell.length_b   1.000
_cell.length_c   1.000
_cell.angle_alpha   90.00
_cell.angle_beta   90.00
_cell.angle_gamma   90.00
#
_symmetry.space_group_name_H-M   'P 1'
#
loop_
_entity.id
_entity.type
_entity.pdbx_description
1 polymer ?
#
loop_
_entity_poly.entity_id
_entity_poly.type
_entity_poly.pdbx_seq_one_letter_code
_entity_poly.pdbx_strand_id
1 'polypeptide(L)'
;MNFKIPAPFTTIHTIFHGAFTSGLHKVLENVQAAVSAPLVACVTLWIIIQGCLVMRGQVDARGGISRVIMVSIVVALILGQANYQQYIEALFDETIPRLAHDISGSDLPFIGIPQKLDLMFASSQYVFQLIASEIGPMNGQDILAFEGAQWIFYGALWTAFEIYDAVGILTKVLLTIGPLVLVGYLFDHTRDIATRWIGQLLSYGLLLLLLNIVATIVIAAEAVSLAAMLLMIKFSGTTAAKIIGLYELDMLFLAGDALIVALPTIASSIAGGSWGGANRPLNSLNRHFAKTAGG
;
A
#
# COMPACT_ATOMS: atom_id res chain seq x y z
N MET A 1 18.62 -7.37 -34.54
CA MET A 1 19.33 -7.04 -33.27
C MET A 1 18.38 -7.37 -32.14
N ASN A 2 18.75 -8.25 -31.20
CA ASN A 2 17.91 -8.67 -30.08
C ASN A 2 18.03 -7.62 -28.95
N PHE A 3 17.27 -6.53 -29.04
CA PHE A 3 17.21 -5.51 -27.98
C PHE A 3 16.36 -6.06 -26.83
N LYS A 4 16.99 -6.67 -25.82
CA LYS A 4 16.30 -7.01 -24.56
C LYS A 4 16.50 -5.87 -23.57
N ILE A 5 15.44 -5.12 -23.29
CA ILE A 5 15.42 -4.17 -22.18
C ILE A 5 15.30 -5.00 -20.89
N PRO A 6 16.25 -4.90 -19.94
CA PRO A 6 16.11 -5.58 -18.66
C PRO A 6 14.90 -5.03 -17.91
N ALA A 7 14.15 -5.92 -17.25
CA ALA A 7 12.95 -5.54 -16.54
C ALA A 7 13.29 -4.57 -15.38
N PRO A 8 12.63 -3.40 -15.30
CA PRO A 8 13.08 -2.30 -14.44
C PRO A 8 12.50 -2.35 -13.02
N PHE A 9 11.43 -3.10 -12.76
CA PHE A 9 10.57 -2.88 -11.60
C PHE A 9 11.22 -3.30 -10.29
N THR A 10 11.87 -4.48 -10.21
CA THR A 10 12.57 -4.88 -8.98
C THR A 10 13.74 -3.97 -8.65
N THR A 11 14.49 -3.54 -9.68
CA THR A 11 15.66 -2.67 -9.47
C THR A 11 15.22 -1.30 -8.97
N ILE A 12 14.17 -0.72 -9.56
CA ILE A 12 13.64 0.57 -9.12
C ILE A 12 13.04 0.47 -7.72
N HIS A 13 12.24 -0.56 -7.45
CA HIS A 13 11.67 -0.80 -6.13
C HIS A 13 12.76 -0.91 -5.06
N THR A 14 13.80 -1.71 -5.28
CA THR A 14 14.86 -1.91 -4.28
C THR A 14 15.64 -0.62 -4.00
N ILE A 15 15.95 0.18 -5.03
CA ILE A 15 16.64 1.47 -4.85
C ILE A 15 15.75 2.45 -4.08
N PHE A 16 14.49 2.60 -4.51
CA PHE A 16 13.58 3.59 -3.95
C PHE A 16 13.16 3.20 -2.53
N HIS A 17 12.75 1.95 -2.32
CA HIS A 17 12.44 1.39 -1.01
C HIS A 17 13.62 1.49 -0.03
N GLY A 18 14.84 1.19 -0.49
CA GLY A 18 16.05 1.30 0.32
C GLY A 18 16.35 2.75 0.74
N ALA A 19 16.24 3.70 -0.18
CA ALA A 19 16.43 5.12 0.10
C ALA A 19 15.41 5.66 1.12
N PHE A 20 14.12 5.33 0.93
CA PHE A 20 13.07 5.72 1.87
C PHE A 20 13.23 5.07 3.23
N THR A 21 13.49 3.77 3.30
CA THR A 21 13.66 3.05 4.57
C THR A 21 14.84 3.62 5.36
N SER A 22 15.97 3.89 4.70
CA SER A 22 17.14 4.52 5.33
C SER A 22 16.83 5.94 5.83
N GLY A 23 16.16 6.76 5.02
CA GLY A 23 15.75 8.10 5.41
C GLY A 23 14.77 8.11 6.59
N LEU A 24 13.79 7.22 6.56
CA LEU A 24 12.77 7.09 7.59
C LEU A 24 13.34 6.57 8.91
N HIS A 25 14.29 5.63 8.90
CA HIS A 25 15.01 5.23 10.11
C HIS A 25 15.75 6.39 10.78
N LYS A 26 16.43 7.25 10.00
CA LYS A 26 17.09 8.44 10.56
C LYS A 26 16.10 9.42 11.17
N VAL A 27 14.94 9.60 10.54
CA VAL A 27 13.87 10.44 11.09
C VAL A 27 13.35 9.83 12.39
N LEU A 28 13.13 8.52 12.44
CA LEU A 28 12.68 7.80 13.62
C LEU A 28 13.67 7.96 14.80
N GLU A 29 14.96 7.78 14.54
CA GLU A 29 16.03 7.97 15.52
C GLU A 29 16.04 9.40 16.08
N ASN A 30 15.94 10.40 15.20
CA ASN A 30 15.89 11.81 15.61
C ASN A 30 14.64 12.14 16.44
N VAL A 31 13.48 11.61 16.05
CA VAL A 31 12.22 11.78 16.77
C VAL A 31 12.31 11.13 18.15
N GLN A 32 12.81 9.89 18.24
CA GLN A 32 12.97 9.20 19.51
C GLN A 32 13.98 9.92 20.43
N ALA A 33 15.11 10.39 19.90
CA ALA A 33 16.07 11.17 20.66
C ALA A 33 15.44 12.45 21.22
N ALA A 34 14.69 13.20 20.40
CA ALA A 34 14.05 14.44 20.82
C ALA A 34 12.91 14.22 21.84
N VAL A 35 12.18 13.10 21.73
CA VAL A 35 10.98 12.83 22.54
C VAL A 35 11.32 12.10 23.85
N SER A 36 12.40 11.32 23.90
CA SER A 36 12.76 10.47 25.05
C SER A 36 12.84 11.23 26.38
N ALA A 37 13.64 12.30 26.45
CA ALA A 37 13.85 13.05 27.69
C ALA A 37 12.58 13.81 28.16
N PRO A 38 11.86 14.55 27.30
CA PRO A 38 10.59 15.16 27.70
C PRO A 38 9.53 14.14 28.09
N LEU A 39 9.45 12.99 27.40
CA LEU A 39 8.49 11.93 27.70
C LEU A 39 8.70 11.36 29.10
N VAL A 40 9.94 11.03 29.46
CA VAL A 40 10.25 10.50 30.80
C VAL A 40 9.89 11.52 31.88
N ALA A 41 10.16 12.81 31.67
CA ALA A 41 9.76 13.88 32.58
C ALA A 41 8.23 13.99 32.73
N CYS A 42 7.49 13.94 31.62
CA CYS A 42 6.02 13.98 31.65
C CYS A 42 5.41 12.73 32.30
N VAL A 43 5.93 11.54 32.00
CA VAL A 43 5.44 10.26 32.56
C VAL A 43 5.72 10.18 34.06
N THR A 44 6.92 10.57 34.50
CA THR A 44 7.25 10.59 35.94
C THR A 44 6.33 11.55 36.69
N LEU A 45 6.11 12.75 36.18
CA LEU A 45 5.18 13.73 36.76
C LEU A 45 3.73 13.20 36.77
N TRP A 46 3.31 12.53 35.69
CA TRP A 46 1.99 11.90 35.60
C TRP A 46 1.80 10.79 36.64
N ILE A 47 2.80 9.91 36.82
CA ILE A 47 2.78 8.85 37.84
C ILE A 47 2.69 9.45 39.24
N ILE A 48 3.44 10.53 39.53
CA ILE A 48 3.37 11.24 40.82
C ILE A 48 1.97 11.79 41.08
N ILE A 49 1.35 12.43 40.08
CA ILE A 49 -0.02 12.99 40.19
C ILE A 49 -1.04 11.88 40.40
N GLN A 50 -0.97 10.78 39.64
CA GLN A 50 -1.86 9.63 39.81
C GLN A 50 -1.69 8.97 41.18
N GLY A 51 -0.45 8.81 41.64
CA GLY A 51 -0.16 8.30 42.99
C GLY A 51 -0.80 9.16 44.08
N CYS A 52 -0.73 10.48 43.95
CA CYS A 52 -1.39 11.42 44.87
C CYS A 52 -2.93 11.32 44.82
N LEU A 53 -3.52 11.19 43.63
CA LEU A 53 -4.97 11.03 43.45
C LEU A 53 -5.51 9.71 44.03
N VAL A 54 -4.74 8.62 43.92
CA VAL A 54 -5.06 7.32 44.53
C VAL A 54 -4.98 7.42 46.05
N MET A 55 -3.93 8.06 46.60
CA MET A 55 -3.82 8.28 48.06
C MET A 55 -4.97 9.13 48.62
N ARG A 56 -5.53 10.04 47.82
CA ARG A 56 -6.71 10.85 48.18
C ARG A 56 -8.04 10.13 48.02
N GLY A 57 -8.05 8.89 47.53
CA GLY A 57 -9.27 8.10 47.34
C GLY A 57 -10.20 8.62 46.23
N GLN A 58 -9.72 9.54 45.38
CA GLN A 58 -10.53 10.14 44.30
C GLN A 58 -10.60 9.24 43.05
N VAL A 59 -9.75 8.22 42.96
CA VAL A 59 -9.66 7.29 41.83
C VAL A 59 -9.64 5.87 42.37
N ASP A 60 -10.46 4.99 41.77
CA ASP A 60 -10.46 3.56 42.08
C ASP A 60 -9.09 2.94 41.74
N ALA A 61 -8.49 2.25 42.71
CA ALA A 61 -7.14 1.70 42.60
C ALA A 61 -7.01 0.74 41.41
N ARG A 62 -8.07 0.01 41.04
CA ARG A 62 -8.08 -0.89 39.87
C ARG A 62 -8.00 -0.12 38.56
N GLY A 63 -8.66 1.04 38.47
CA GLY A 63 -8.59 1.93 37.32
C GLY A 63 -7.27 2.67 37.20
N GLY A 64 -6.62 2.99 38.33
CA GLY A 64 -5.28 3.56 38.36
C GLY A 64 -4.21 2.57 37.85
N ILE A 65 -4.25 1.33 38.36
CA ILE A 65 -3.26 0.30 38.00
C ILE A 65 -3.34 -0.07 36.50
N SER A 66 -4.55 -0.24 35.95
CA SER A 66 -4.70 -0.58 34.52
C SER A 66 -4.16 0.51 33.60
N ARG A 67 -4.37 1.79 33.96
CA ARG A 67 -3.78 2.92 33.21
C ARG A 67 -2.27 2.96 33.33
N VAL A 68 -1.70 2.72 34.52
CA VAL A 68 -0.24 2.70 34.72
C VAL A 68 0.42 1.58 33.92
N ILE A 69 -0.18 0.39 33.88
CA ILE A 69 0.32 -0.73 33.05
C ILE A 69 0.28 -0.36 31.57
N MET A 70 -0.83 0.20 31.09
CA MET A 70 -0.99 0.61 29.70
C MET A 70 0.04 1.68 29.29
N VAL A 71 0.23 2.70 30.14
CA VAL A 71 1.24 3.75 29.93
C VAL A 71 2.65 3.16 29.91
N SER A 72 2.97 2.23 30.81
CA SER A 72 4.28 1.59 30.86
C SER A 72 4.59 0.79 29.60
N ILE A 73 3.59 0.07 29.05
CA ILE A 73 3.72 -0.66 27.79
C ILE A 73 3.94 0.31 26.62
N VAL A 74 3.14 1.38 26.53
CA VAL A 74 3.26 2.38 25.47
C VAL A 74 4.63 3.08 25.53
N VAL A 75 5.09 3.45 26.71
CA VAL A 75 6.39 4.08 26.93
C VAL A 75 7.54 3.12 26.61
N ALA A 76 7.44 1.83 26.94
CA ALA A 76 8.42 0.80 26.58
C ALA A 76 8.49 0.58 25.05
N LEU A 77 7.36 0.70 24.34
CA LEU A 77 7.29 0.65 22.88
C LEU A 77 7.90 1.90 22.22
N ILE A 78 7.71 3.08 22.81
CA ILE A 78 8.26 4.35 22.28
C ILE A 78 9.78 4.45 22.49
N LEU A 79 10.26 4.07 23.68
CA LEU A 79 11.67 4.17 24.06
C LEU A 79 12.54 3.07 23.42
N GLY A 80 11.96 1.92 23.08
CA GLY A 80 12.67 0.81 22.44
C GLY A 80 12.48 0.79 20.93
N GLN A 81 13.42 1.36 20.17
CA GLN A 81 13.42 1.30 18.70
C GLN A 81 13.30 -0.13 18.16
N ALA A 82 14.04 -1.06 18.75
CA ALA A 82 13.99 -2.48 18.39
C ALA A 82 12.60 -3.10 18.62
N ASN A 83 11.91 -2.71 19.71
CA ASN A 83 10.56 -3.20 20.00
C ASN A 83 9.55 -2.62 19.00
N TYR A 84 9.66 -1.33 18.66
CA TYR A 84 8.79 -0.70 17.68
C TYR A 84 8.89 -1.38 16.30
N GLN A 85 10.13 -1.59 15.84
CA GLN A 85 10.40 -2.28 14.58
C GLN A 85 9.90 -3.73 14.59
N GLN A 86 10.18 -4.47 15.66
CA GLN A 86 9.79 -5.88 15.76
C GLN A 86 8.27 -6.09 15.84
N TYR A 87 7.54 -5.23 16.55
CA TYR A 87 6.11 -5.46 16.80
C TYR A 87 5.19 -4.73 15.83
N ILE A 88 5.59 -3.55 15.36
CA ILE A 88 4.74 -2.72 14.50
C ILE A 88 5.23 -2.81 13.06
N GLU A 89 6.50 -2.51 12.77
CA GLU A 89 6.98 -2.54 11.38
C GLU A 89 6.92 -3.95 10.76
N ALA A 90 7.41 -4.97 11.47
CA ALA A 90 7.38 -6.36 10.98
C ALA A 90 5.95 -6.91 10.77
N LEU A 91 4.96 -6.37 11.47
CA LEU A 91 3.56 -6.72 11.22
C LEU A 91 3.15 -6.29 9.81
N PHE A 92 3.47 -5.06 9.41
CA PHE A 92 3.07 -4.51 8.12
C PHE A 92 3.97 -4.97 6.97
N ASP A 93 5.28 -5.14 7.20
CA ASP A 93 6.22 -5.52 6.15
C ASP A 93 6.25 -7.03 5.88
N GLU A 94 6.11 -7.87 6.92
CA GLU A 94 6.29 -9.32 6.78
C GLU A 94 4.99 -10.09 7.03
N THR A 95 4.26 -9.74 8.10
CA THR A 95 3.12 -10.56 8.55
C THR A 95 1.91 -10.40 7.63
N ILE A 96 1.54 -9.17 7.27
CA ILE A 96 0.39 -8.90 6.39
C ILE A 96 0.61 -9.48 4.98
N PRO A 97 1.75 -9.26 4.30
CA PRO A 97 1.98 -9.84 2.98
C PRO A 97 2.02 -11.38 3.00
N ARG A 98 2.60 -11.98 4.05
CA ARG A 98 2.62 -13.44 4.21
C ARG A 98 1.22 -14.01 4.42
N LEU A 99 0.41 -13.37 5.26
CA LEU A 99 -0.99 -13.77 5.46
C LEU A 99 -1.81 -13.65 4.17
N ALA A 100 -1.64 -12.57 3.41
CA ALA A 100 -2.28 -12.40 2.10
C ALA A 100 -1.91 -13.55 1.15
N HIS A 101 -0.64 -13.93 1.13
CA HIS A 101 -0.16 -15.03 0.31
C HIS A 101 -0.82 -16.37 0.70
N ASP A 102 -0.78 -16.71 1.99
CA ASP A 102 -1.36 -17.95 2.51
C ASP A 102 -2.88 -18.03 2.25
N ILE A 103 -3.61 -16.91 2.36
CA ILE A 103 -5.06 -16.85 2.09
C ILE A 103 -5.37 -16.91 0.60
N SER A 104 -4.51 -16.33 -0.25
CA SER A 104 -4.74 -16.30 -1.70
C SER A 104 -4.76 -17.70 -2.35
N GLY A 105 -4.25 -18.72 -1.65
CA GLY A 105 -4.26 -20.12 -2.12
C GLY A 105 -3.50 -20.32 -3.44
N SER A 106 -2.66 -19.37 -3.82
CA SER A 106 -1.90 -19.42 -5.07
C SER A 106 -0.67 -20.29 -4.88
N ASP A 107 -0.55 -21.38 -5.65
CA ASP A 107 0.64 -22.25 -5.73
C ASP A 107 1.87 -21.52 -6.32
N LEU A 108 1.75 -20.23 -6.62
CA LEU A 108 2.83 -19.39 -7.11
C LEU A 108 3.81 -19.13 -5.97
N PRO A 109 5.13 -19.25 -6.18
CA PRO A 109 6.10 -18.94 -5.13
C PRO A 109 5.92 -17.51 -4.61
N PHE A 110 6.21 -17.29 -3.32
CA PHE A 110 6.22 -15.98 -2.67
C PHE A 110 7.34 -15.10 -3.27
N ILE A 111 7.10 -14.67 -4.50
CA ILE A 111 7.90 -13.75 -5.28
C ILE A 111 7.25 -12.39 -5.09
N GLY A 112 8.03 -11.37 -4.73
CA GLY A 112 7.50 -10.02 -4.54
C GLY A 112 6.77 -9.53 -5.80
N ILE A 113 5.74 -8.71 -5.63
CA ILE A 113 4.98 -8.12 -6.75
C ILE A 113 5.91 -7.47 -7.81
N PRO A 114 6.99 -6.74 -7.45
CA PRO A 114 7.93 -6.19 -8.44
C PRO A 114 8.60 -7.26 -9.32
N GLN A 115 8.95 -8.41 -8.75
CA GLN A 115 9.55 -9.53 -9.49
C GLN A 115 8.52 -10.22 -10.40
N LYS A 116 7.25 -10.29 -9.98
CA LYS A 116 6.16 -10.79 -10.83
C LYS A 116 5.95 -9.88 -12.05
N LEU A 117 5.95 -8.57 -11.84
CA LEU A 117 5.87 -7.57 -12.93
C LEU A 117 7.08 -7.67 -13.86
N ASP A 118 8.28 -7.94 -13.33
CA ASP A 118 9.46 -8.15 -14.16
C ASP A 118 9.35 -9.38 -15.07
N LEU A 119 8.80 -10.48 -14.56
CA LEU A 119 8.54 -11.69 -15.36
C LEU A 119 7.53 -11.40 -16.49
N MET A 120 6.46 -10.66 -16.17
CA MET A 120 5.45 -10.26 -17.16
C MET A 120 6.03 -9.36 -18.24
N PHE A 121 6.83 -8.37 -17.85
CA PHE A 121 7.53 -7.50 -18.78
C PHE A 121 8.44 -8.32 -19.71
N ALA A 122 9.22 -9.25 -19.16
CA ALA A 122 10.11 -10.10 -19.95
C ALA A 122 9.33 -11.03 -20.91
N SER A 123 8.21 -11.61 -20.47
CA SER A 123 7.38 -12.46 -21.33
C SER A 123 6.70 -11.66 -22.44
N SER A 124 6.19 -10.47 -22.15
CA SER A 124 5.54 -9.62 -23.14
C SER A 124 6.54 -9.08 -24.17
N GLN A 125 7.73 -8.67 -23.73
CA GLN A 125 8.82 -8.29 -24.64
C GLN A 125 9.13 -9.38 -25.67
N TYR A 126 9.16 -10.64 -25.22
CA TYR A 126 9.36 -11.77 -26.14
C TYR A 126 8.23 -11.90 -27.16
N VAL A 127 6.98 -11.71 -26.75
CA VAL A 127 5.81 -11.75 -27.65
C VAL A 127 5.87 -10.62 -28.68
N PHE A 128 6.12 -9.38 -28.23
CA PHE A 128 6.24 -8.21 -29.09
C PHE A 128 7.37 -8.40 -30.12
N GLN A 129 8.53 -8.92 -29.70
CA GLN A 129 9.65 -9.19 -30.62
C GLN A 129 9.32 -10.25 -31.68
N LEU A 130 8.59 -11.30 -31.30
CA LEU A 130 8.17 -12.35 -32.22
C LEU A 130 7.25 -11.78 -33.31
N ILE A 131 6.26 -10.99 -32.91
CA ILE A 131 5.33 -10.33 -33.83
C ILE A 131 6.05 -9.30 -34.70
N ALA A 132 6.94 -8.48 -34.12
CA ALA A 132 7.73 -7.49 -34.85
C ALA A 132 8.60 -8.12 -35.95
N SER A 133 9.10 -9.35 -35.74
CA SER A 133 9.89 -10.07 -36.74
C SER A 133 9.07 -10.56 -37.94
N GLU A 134 7.75 -10.71 -37.78
CA GLU A 134 6.83 -11.17 -38.83
C GLU A 134 6.18 -10.01 -39.60
N ILE A 135 6.11 -8.81 -39.01
CA ILE A 135 5.43 -7.65 -39.62
C ILE A 135 6.13 -7.16 -40.91
N GLY A 136 7.45 -7.34 -41.05
CA GLY A 136 8.19 -6.97 -42.27
C GLY A 136 8.04 -5.49 -42.70
N PRO A 137 8.69 -5.04 -43.80
CA PRO A 137 8.61 -3.66 -44.24
C PRO A 137 7.35 -3.40 -45.08
N MET A 138 6.14 -3.53 -44.52
CA MET A 138 4.90 -3.06 -45.18
C MET A 138 3.88 -2.48 -44.20
N ASN A 139 3.16 -1.46 -44.70
CA ASN A 139 2.10 -0.63 -44.08
C ASN A 139 2.44 0.11 -42.78
N GLY A 140 2.68 1.42 -42.91
CA GLY A 140 2.90 2.33 -41.76
C GLY A 140 1.74 2.37 -40.76
N GLN A 141 0.53 1.96 -41.16
CA GLN A 141 -0.63 1.86 -40.27
C GLN A 141 -0.53 0.68 -39.29
N ASP A 142 -0.04 -0.47 -39.74
CA ASP A 142 0.11 -1.67 -38.90
C ASP A 142 1.27 -1.50 -37.91
N ILE A 143 2.33 -0.80 -38.32
CA ILE A 143 3.45 -0.41 -37.46
C ILE A 143 2.98 0.53 -36.35
N LEU A 144 2.18 1.54 -36.69
CA LEU A 144 1.63 2.49 -35.72
C LEU A 144 0.70 1.81 -34.69
N ALA A 145 -0.15 0.90 -35.15
CA ALA A 145 -1.03 0.12 -34.28
C ALA A 145 -0.23 -0.78 -33.33
N PHE A 146 0.80 -1.46 -33.85
CA PHE A 146 1.69 -2.30 -33.04
C PHE A 146 2.45 -1.49 -31.98
N GLU A 147 3.02 -0.35 -32.37
CA GLU A 147 3.72 0.53 -31.43
C GLU A 147 2.78 1.06 -30.35
N GLY A 148 1.56 1.47 -30.73
CA GLY A 148 0.54 1.94 -29.80
C GLY A 148 0.15 0.90 -28.74
N ALA A 149 -0.07 -0.36 -29.15
CA ALA A 149 -0.34 -1.45 -28.22
C ALA A 149 0.82 -1.65 -27.22
N GLN A 150 2.07 -1.62 -27.72
CA GLN A 150 3.25 -1.75 -26.87
C GLN A 150 3.34 -0.65 -25.80
N TRP A 151 3.03 0.61 -26.15
CA TRP A 151 3.03 1.72 -25.19
C TRP A 151 1.93 1.60 -24.14
N ILE A 152 0.73 1.20 -24.55
CA ILE A 152 -0.40 1.00 -23.62
C ILE A 152 -0.06 -0.10 -22.62
N PHE A 153 0.48 -1.22 -23.10
CA PHE A 153 0.91 -2.33 -22.26
C PHE A 153 1.94 -1.91 -21.20
N TYR A 154 2.97 -1.16 -21.60
CA TYR A 154 3.95 -0.65 -20.64
C TYR A 154 3.34 0.35 -19.66
N GLY A 155 2.43 1.22 -20.12
CA GLY A 155 1.73 2.16 -19.26
C GLY A 155 0.90 1.46 -18.17
N ALA A 156 0.23 0.37 -18.51
CA ALA A 156 -0.53 -0.45 -17.57
C ALA A 156 0.39 -1.03 -16.47
N LEU A 157 1.45 -1.72 -16.86
CA LEU A 157 2.43 -2.28 -15.90
C LEU A 157 3.05 -1.23 -14.98
N TRP A 158 3.37 -0.05 -15.52
CA TRP A 158 3.90 1.06 -14.72
C TRP A 158 2.89 1.60 -13.72
N THR A 159 1.62 1.69 -14.12
CA THR A 159 0.53 2.16 -13.24
C THR A 159 0.33 1.21 -12.06
N ALA A 160 0.29 -0.11 -12.32
CA ALA A 160 0.21 -1.12 -11.26
C ALA A 160 1.40 -1.04 -10.28
N PHE A 161 2.61 -0.89 -10.83
CA PHE A 161 3.83 -0.75 -10.05
C PHE A 161 3.81 0.50 -9.14
N GLU A 162 3.44 1.65 -9.70
CA GLU A 162 3.42 2.93 -8.98
C GLU A 162 2.43 2.91 -7.82
N ILE A 163 1.23 2.34 -8.02
CA ILE A 163 0.22 2.20 -6.96
C ILE A 163 0.77 1.31 -5.83
N TYR A 164 1.40 0.19 -6.17
CA TYR A 164 1.96 -0.72 -5.18
C TYR A 164 3.07 -0.06 -4.34
N ASP A 165 4.02 0.57 -5.01
CA ASP A 165 5.16 1.20 -4.35
C ASP A 165 4.72 2.41 -3.50
N ALA A 166 3.79 3.22 -4.01
CA ALA A 166 3.23 4.36 -3.28
C ALA A 166 2.53 3.93 -1.97
N VAL A 167 1.71 2.86 -2.01
CA VAL A 167 1.02 2.36 -0.81
C VAL A 167 2.01 1.82 0.23
N GLY A 168 3.05 1.09 -0.21
CA GLY A 168 4.10 0.59 0.68
C GLY A 168 4.85 1.73 1.38
N ILE A 169 5.22 2.77 0.63
CA ILE A 169 5.97 3.91 1.16
C ILE A 169 5.11 4.77 2.08
N LEU A 170 3.86 5.05 1.71
CA LEU A 170 2.93 5.80 2.56
C LEU A 170 2.70 5.09 3.90
N THR A 171 2.63 3.75 3.88
CA THR A 171 2.53 2.95 5.10
C THR A 171 3.77 3.13 5.98
N LYS A 172 4.98 3.06 5.42
CA LYS A 172 6.23 3.30 6.16
C LYS A 172 6.36 4.71 6.73
N VAL A 173 5.93 5.73 5.97
CA VAL A 173 5.89 7.12 6.46
C VAL A 173 4.93 7.23 7.65
N LEU A 174 3.75 6.63 7.56
CA LEU A 174 2.75 6.62 8.64
C LEU A 174 3.28 5.90 9.89
N LEU A 175 4.00 4.80 9.72
CA LEU A 175 4.70 4.09 10.80
C LEU A 175 5.78 4.95 11.44
N THR A 176 6.57 5.68 10.65
CA THR A 176 7.67 6.51 11.18
C THR A 176 7.18 7.62 12.13
N ILE A 177 5.98 8.16 11.87
CA ILE A 177 5.34 9.17 12.74
C ILE A 177 4.75 8.55 14.03
N GLY A 178 4.64 7.22 14.07
CA GLY A 178 3.98 6.46 15.13
C GLY A 178 4.44 6.80 16.56
N PRO A 179 5.74 6.84 16.88
CA PRO A 179 6.19 7.16 18.25
C PRO A 179 5.74 8.54 18.74
N LEU A 180 5.73 9.54 17.86
CA LEU A 180 5.28 10.90 18.19
C LEU A 180 3.78 10.92 18.52
N VAL A 181 2.99 10.20 17.73
CA VAL A 181 1.54 10.12 17.90
C VAL A 181 1.18 9.28 19.12
N LEU A 182 1.93 8.20 19.40
CA LEU A 182 1.75 7.37 20.59
C LEU A 182 2.02 8.14 21.89
N VAL A 183 2.89 9.16 21.89
CA VAL A 183 3.01 10.09 23.03
C VAL A 183 1.68 10.79 23.32
N GLY A 184 0.95 11.19 22.27
CA GLY A 184 -0.37 11.77 22.39
C GLY A 184 -1.41 10.84 23.00
N TYR A 185 -1.19 9.52 22.99
CA TYR A 185 -2.08 8.57 23.65
C TYR A 185 -2.07 8.69 25.18
N LEU A 186 -0.95 9.17 25.75
CA LEU A 186 -0.75 9.32 27.18
C LEU A 186 -1.69 10.36 27.81
N PHE A 187 -2.03 11.42 27.06
CA PHE A 187 -2.90 12.48 27.55
C PHE A 187 -4.33 12.28 27.04
N ASP A 188 -5.30 12.35 27.95
CA ASP A 188 -6.72 12.13 27.62
C ASP A 188 -7.22 13.09 26.52
N HIS A 189 -6.67 14.30 26.43
CA HIS A 189 -7.05 15.29 25.42
C HIS A 189 -6.50 14.99 24.01
N THR A 190 -5.33 14.37 23.90
CA THR A 190 -4.68 14.04 22.61
C THR A 190 -4.87 12.58 22.20
N ARG A 191 -5.54 11.76 23.02
CA ARG A 191 -5.82 10.34 22.74
C ARG A 191 -6.59 10.12 21.44
N ASP A 192 -7.46 11.06 21.07
CA ASP A 192 -8.23 10.98 19.82
C ASP A 192 -7.31 10.99 18.58
N ILE A 193 -6.19 11.70 18.62
CA ILE A 193 -5.19 11.74 17.53
C ILE A 193 -4.55 10.35 17.36
N ALA A 194 -4.13 9.72 18.46
CA ALA A 194 -3.56 8.38 18.44
C ALA A 194 -4.57 7.31 17.99
N THR A 195 -5.83 7.45 18.40
CA THR A 195 -6.90 6.54 18.00
C THR A 195 -7.19 6.65 16.49
N ARG A 196 -7.16 7.87 15.93
CA ARG A 196 -7.28 8.09 14.47
C ARG A 196 -6.09 7.52 13.69
N TRP A 197 -4.87 7.65 14.21
CA TRP A 197 -3.68 7.07 13.59
C TRP A 197 -3.74 5.53 13.56
N ILE A 198 -4.20 4.88 14.63
CA ILE A 198 -4.44 3.43 14.65
C ILE A 198 -5.48 3.04 13.61
N GLY A 199 -6.58 3.79 13.50
CA GLY A 199 -7.60 3.57 12.48
C GLY A 199 -7.04 3.71 11.05
N GLN A 200 -6.18 4.70 10.83
CA GLN A 200 -5.51 4.88 9.55
C GLN A 200 -4.53 3.74 9.25
N LEU A 201 -3.71 3.31 10.23
CA LEU A 201 -2.85 2.14 10.07
C LEU A 201 -3.63 0.89 9.70
N LEU A 202 -4.78 0.66 10.33
CA LEU A 202 -5.65 -0.48 10.00
C LEU A 202 -6.19 -0.38 8.57
N SER A 203 -6.56 0.83 8.12
CA SER A 203 -6.95 1.08 6.72
C SER A 203 -5.82 0.79 5.74
N TYR A 204 -4.58 1.21 6.01
CA TYR A 204 -3.43 0.94 5.15
C TYR A 204 -3.01 -0.53 5.19
N GLY A 205 -3.06 -1.18 6.36
CA GLY A 205 -2.79 -2.61 6.50
C GLY A 205 -3.80 -3.47 5.74
N LEU A 206 -5.09 -3.11 5.84
CA LEU A 206 -6.14 -3.76 5.06
C LEU A 206 -5.95 -3.52 3.55
N LEU A 207 -5.59 -2.30 3.16
CA LEU A 207 -5.25 -1.99 1.77
C LEU A 207 -4.09 -2.84 1.27
N LEU A 208 -3.02 -2.96 2.05
CA LEU A 208 -1.85 -3.77 1.71
C LEU A 208 -2.23 -5.26 1.57
N LEU A 209 -3.10 -5.76 2.45
CA LEU A 209 -3.62 -7.13 2.37
C LEU A 209 -4.42 -7.33 1.07
N LEU A 210 -5.40 -6.47 0.80
CA LEU A 210 -6.23 -6.54 -0.41
C LEU A 210 -5.39 -6.43 -1.68
N LEU A 211 -4.42 -5.51 -1.67
CA LEU A 211 -3.51 -5.30 -2.78
C LEU A 211 -2.67 -6.55 -3.07
N ASN A 212 -2.12 -7.21 -2.05
CA ASN A 212 -1.36 -8.43 -2.25
C ASN A 212 -2.22 -9.59 -2.77
N ILE A 213 -3.45 -9.75 -2.27
CA ILE A 213 -4.38 -10.78 -2.73
C ILE A 213 -4.79 -10.52 -4.19
N VAL A 214 -5.31 -9.31 -4.47
CA VAL A 214 -5.83 -8.96 -5.79
C VAL A 214 -4.72 -8.92 -6.82
N ALA A 215 -3.57 -8.31 -6.53
CA ALA A 215 -2.43 -8.35 -7.44
C ALA A 215 -1.99 -9.78 -7.74
N THR A 216 -1.98 -10.68 -6.76
CA THR A 216 -1.60 -12.08 -7.01
C THR A 216 -2.61 -12.80 -7.91
N ILE A 217 -3.91 -12.58 -7.72
CA ILE A 217 -4.97 -13.19 -8.55
C ILE A 217 -4.96 -12.60 -9.96
N VAL A 218 -4.89 -11.28 -10.09
CA VAL A 218 -4.84 -10.56 -11.37
C VAL A 218 -3.61 -11.00 -12.16
N ILE A 219 -2.44 -11.03 -11.52
CA ILE A 219 -1.19 -11.47 -12.17
C ILE A 219 -1.29 -12.93 -12.62
N ALA A 220 -1.90 -13.81 -11.82
CA ALA A 220 -2.11 -15.20 -12.21
C ALA A 220 -3.05 -15.32 -13.42
N ALA A 221 -4.15 -14.56 -13.45
CA ALA A 221 -5.08 -14.53 -14.57
C ALA A 221 -4.42 -13.98 -15.85
N GLU A 222 -3.63 -12.91 -15.72
CA GLU A 222 -2.86 -12.30 -16.80
C GLU A 222 -1.77 -13.23 -17.35
N ALA A 223 -1.09 -14.00 -16.49
CA ALA A 223 -0.12 -14.99 -16.95
C ALA A 223 -0.77 -16.09 -17.80
N VAL A 224 -1.97 -16.55 -17.41
CA VAL A 224 -2.75 -17.53 -18.18
C VAL A 224 -3.24 -16.93 -19.50
N SER A 225 -3.73 -15.69 -19.50
CA SER A 225 -4.20 -15.02 -20.72
C SER A 225 -3.05 -14.77 -21.71
N LEU A 226 -1.87 -14.39 -21.22
CA LEU A 226 -0.66 -14.22 -22.02
C LEU A 226 -0.23 -15.55 -22.66
N ALA A 227 -0.25 -16.65 -21.91
CA ALA A 227 0.04 -17.98 -22.45
C ALA A 227 -0.99 -18.42 -23.52
N ALA A 228 -2.27 -18.16 -23.28
CA ALA A 228 -3.33 -18.44 -24.25
C ALA A 228 -3.19 -17.60 -25.53
N MET A 229 -2.87 -16.32 -25.38
CA MET A 229 -2.67 -15.43 -26.52
C MET A 229 -1.41 -15.80 -27.32
N LEU A 230 -0.33 -16.22 -26.66
CA LEU A 230 0.85 -16.76 -27.33
C LEU A 230 0.53 -17.97 -28.21
N LEU A 231 -0.36 -18.85 -27.74
CA LEU A 231 -0.87 -19.97 -28.53
C LEU A 231 -1.67 -19.47 -29.73
N MET A 232 -2.62 -18.55 -29.53
CA MET A 232 -3.43 -18.00 -30.61
C MET A 232 -2.59 -17.28 -31.67
N ILE A 233 -1.60 -16.49 -31.26
CA ILE A 233 -0.69 -15.77 -32.17
C ILE A 233 0.12 -16.75 -33.04
N LYS A 234 0.55 -17.89 -32.48
CA LYS A 234 1.26 -18.92 -33.24
C LYS A 234 0.38 -19.63 -34.29
N PHE A 235 -0.91 -19.79 -33.99
CA PHE A 235 -1.86 -20.44 -34.89
C PHE A 235 -2.59 -19.48 -35.83
N SER A 236 -2.52 -18.17 -35.59
CA SER A 236 -3.17 -17.16 -36.42
C SER A 236 -2.36 -16.88 -37.68
N GLY A 237 -3.01 -16.99 -38.85
CA GLY A 237 -2.36 -16.90 -40.16
C GLY A 237 -2.16 -15.49 -40.70
N THR A 238 -2.79 -14.46 -40.11
CA THR A 238 -2.72 -13.08 -40.61
C THR A 238 -2.16 -12.11 -39.57
N THR A 239 -1.33 -11.16 -40.01
CA THR A 239 -0.71 -10.14 -39.15
C THR A 239 -1.75 -9.27 -38.43
N ALA A 240 -2.84 -8.91 -39.12
CA ALA A 240 -3.92 -8.12 -38.53
C ALA A 240 -4.60 -8.82 -37.33
N ALA A 241 -4.81 -10.13 -37.40
CA ALA A 241 -5.41 -10.88 -36.30
C ALA A 241 -4.47 -10.97 -35.08
N LYS A 242 -3.15 -10.97 -35.30
CA LYS A 242 -2.16 -10.93 -34.20
C LYS A 242 -2.15 -9.57 -33.49
N ILE A 243 -2.30 -8.47 -34.25
CA ILE A 243 -2.39 -7.10 -33.70
C ILE A 243 -3.69 -6.93 -32.89
N ILE A 244 -4.83 -7.39 -33.42
CA ILE A 244 -6.10 -7.36 -32.67
C ILE A 244 -5.97 -8.16 -31.36
N GLY A 245 -5.32 -9.33 -31.41
CA GLY A 245 -4.95 -10.10 -30.22
C GLY A 245 -4.24 -9.23 -29.18
N LEU A 246 -3.14 -8.57 -29.54
CA LEU A 246 -2.40 -7.70 -28.61
C LEU A 246 -3.31 -6.66 -27.91
N TYR A 247 -4.21 -6.01 -28.64
CA TYR A 247 -5.14 -5.04 -28.05
C TYR A 247 -6.13 -5.67 -27.06
N GLU A 248 -6.58 -6.92 -27.29
CA GLU A 248 -7.42 -7.63 -26.33
C GLU A 248 -6.66 -7.93 -25.04
N LEU A 249 -5.36 -8.22 -25.13
CA LEU A 249 -4.52 -8.41 -23.95
C LEU A 249 -4.29 -7.08 -23.22
N ASP A 250 -4.04 -5.99 -23.94
CA ASP A 250 -3.93 -4.66 -23.32
C ASP A 250 -5.21 -4.28 -22.55
N MET A 251 -6.40 -4.58 -23.12
CA MET A 251 -7.67 -4.37 -22.42
C MET A 251 -7.82 -5.22 -21.16
N LEU A 252 -7.33 -6.46 -21.16
CA LEU A 252 -7.35 -7.32 -19.96
C LEU A 252 -6.45 -6.77 -18.86
N PHE A 253 -5.25 -6.30 -19.20
CA PHE A 253 -4.34 -5.66 -18.24
C PHE A 253 -4.91 -4.35 -17.69
N LEU A 254 -5.51 -3.50 -18.55
CA LEU A 254 -6.21 -2.29 -18.11
C LEU A 254 -7.40 -2.59 -17.19
N ALA A 255 -8.12 -3.71 -17.41
CA ALA A 255 -9.18 -4.15 -16.52
C ALA A 255 -8.63 -4.63 -15.16
N GLY A 256 -7.49 -5.30 -15.15
CA GLY A 256 -6.74 -5.66 -13.94
C GLY A 256 -6.32 -4.41 -13.15
N ASP A 257 -5.76 -3.41 -13.82
CA ASP A 257 -5.36 -2.14 -13.22
C ASP A 257 -6.55 -1.38 -12.63
N ALA A 258 -7.68 -1.36 -13.33
CA ALA A 258 -8.90 -0.74 -12.82
C ALA A 258 -9.35 -1.36 -11.49
N LEU A 259 -9.19 -2.68 -11.32
CA LEU A 259 -9.45 -3.34 -10.04
C LEU A 259 -8.46 -2.89 -8.97
N ILE A 260 -7.17 -2.79 -9.29
CA ILE A 260 -6.12 -2.34 -8.37
C ILE A 260 -6.38 -0.89 -7.92
N VAL A 261 -6.77 0.00 -8.84
CA VAL A 261 -7.12 1.40 -8.56
C VAL A 261 -8.34 1.52 -7.66
N ALA A 262 -9.26 0.55 -7.69
CA ALA A 262 -10.44 0.56 -6.82
C ALA A 262 -10.13 0.15 -5.36
N LEU A 263 -9.03 -0.58 -5.10
CA LEU A 263 -8.74 -1.16 -3.78
C LEU A 263 -8.64 -0.14 -2.64
N PRO A 264 -8.04 1.06 -2.80
CA PRO A 264 -8.01 2.08 -1.75
C PRO A 264 -9.41 2.47 -1.26
N THR A 265 -10.40 2.56 -2.16
CA THR A 265 -11.78 2.90 -1.79
C THR A 265 -12.45 1.77 -1.01
N ILE A 266 -12.18 0.52 -1.38
CA ILE A 266 -12.73 -0.66 -0.70
C ILE A 266 -12.10 -0.79 0.70
N ALA A 267 -10.78 -0.74 0.80
CA ALA A 267 -10.07 -0.85 2.07
C ALA A 267 -10.47 0.26 3.05
N SER A 268 -10.57 1.51 2.57
CA SER A 268 -11.02 2.62 3.43
C SER A 268 -12.46 2.47 3.89
N SER A 269 -13.37 1.96 3.05
CA SER A 269 -14.77 1.72 3.46
C SER A 269 -14.91 0.65 4.55
N ILE A 270 -14.10 -0.42 4.49
CA ILE A 270 -14.13 -1.53 5.44
C ILE A 270 -13.44 -1.14 6.76
N ALA A 271 -12.34 -0.40 6.69
CA ALA A 271 -11.59 0.05 7.86
C ALA A 271 -12.28 1.18 8.67
N GLY A 272 -13.54 1.50 8.36
CA GLY A 272 -14.32 2.49 9.08
C GLY A 272 -14.19 3.93 8.56
N GLY A 273 -13.59 4.11 7.38
CA GLY A 273 -13.79 5.26 6.51
C GLY A 273 -13.73 6.65 7.16
N SER A 274 -12.63 6.99 7.85
CA SER A 274 -12.26 8.39 8.00
C SER A 274 -11.47 8.85 6.77
N TRP A 275 -12.12 8.92 5.62
CA TRP A 275 -11.66 9.85 4.60
C TRP A 275 -12.02 11.25 5.12
N GLY A 276 -11.20 11.74 6.05
CA GLY A 276 -11.35 13.06 6.66
C GLY A 276 -11.14 14.11 5.58
N GLY A 277 -12.23 14.53 4.93
CA GLY A 277 -12.28 15.79 4.19
C GLY A 277 -13.13 15.84 2.92
N ALA A 278 -13.33 14.76 2.17
CA ALA A 278 -13.84 14.89 0.79
C ALA A 278 -15.32 14.55 0.57
N ASN A 279 -15.97 13.78 1.44
CA ASN A 279 -17.37 13.40 1.26
C ASN A 279 -18.23 13.73 2.48
N ARG A 280 -18.30 15.02 2.86
CA ARG A 280 -19.54 15.49 3.49
C ARG A 280 -20.61 15.42 2.42
N PRO A 281 -21.62 14.52 2.53
CA PRO A 281 -22.69 14.51 1.56
C PRO A 281 -23.34 15.90 1.54
N LEU A 282 -23.49 16.49 0.35
CA LEU A 282 -24.17 17.77 0.09
C LEU A 282 -25.53 17.90 0.81
N ASN A 283 -26.10 16.79 1.28
CA ASN A 283 -27.26 16.74 2.17
C ASN A 283 -27.12 17.49 3.51
N SER A 284 -25.91 17.73 4.03
CA SER A 284 -25.77 18.51 5.29
C SER A 284 -25.87 20.02 5.06
N LEU A 285 -25.48 20.51 3.88
CA LEU A 285 -25.62 21.92 3.49
C LEU A 285 -27.09 22.25 3.22
N ASN A 286 -27.81 21.36 2.52
CA ASN A 286 -29.23 21.56 2.23
C ASN A 286 -30.09 21.63 3.51
N ARG A 287 -29.70 20.89 4.56
CA ARG A 287 -30.37 20.90 5.87
C ARG A 287 -30.10 22.18 6.67
N HIS A 288 -28.97 22.86 6.42
CA HIS A 288 -28.67 24.15 7.03
C HIS A 288 -29.43 25.29 6.33
N PHE A 289 -29.52 25.28 4.99
CA PHE A 289 -30.31 26.27 4.26
C PHE A 289 -31.82 26.13 4.49
N ALA A 290 -32.33 24.91 4.64
CA ALA A 290 -33.73 24.68 4.98
C ALA A 290 -34.11 25.17 6.39
N LYS A 291 -33.15 25.22 7.33
CA LYS A 291 -33.38 25.78 8.67
C LYS A 291 -33.31 27.30 8.73
N THR A 292 -32.59 27.94 7.81
CA THR A 292 -32.46 29.41 7.74
C THR A 292 -33.49 30.07 6.83
N ALA A 293 -34.17 29.31 5.96
CA ALA A 293 -35.22 29.81 5.07
C ALA A 293 -36.65 29.67 5.66
N GLY A 294 -36.78 29.10 6.86
CA GLY A 294 -38.05 28.89 7.56
C GLY A 294 -38.23 29.72 8.83
N GLY A 295 -37.53 30.86 8.94
CA GLY A 295 -37.66 31.84 10.03
C GLY A 295 -38.03 33.21 9.50
#